data_AF-A0A953P3S3-F1
#
_entry.id   AF-A0A953P3S3-F1
#
_cell.length_a   1.000
_cell.length_b   1.000
_cell.length_c   1.000
_cell.angle_alpha   90.00
_cell.angle_beta   90.00
_cell.angle_gamma   90.00
#
_symmetry.space_group_name_H-M   'P 1'
#
loop_
_entity.id
_entity.type
_entity.pdbx_description
1 polymer ?
#
loop_
_entity_poly.entity_id
_entity_poly.type
_entity_poly.pdbx_seq_one_letter_code
_entity_poly.pdbx_strand_id
1 'polypeptide(L)'
;MNCGKMEKYILGYVDGRLEARELRKAEAHLAGCAECGRRVTEFRAVSGLLEEMPKIMPTEGFDARLQARIAVEAARESWWAWLAPAPRVAFAAALLALLCVWVGSRPRDVDAYPHYAGAEMRAEDQMRMVKDLPVLEDFDVLENFEPLADLPPAVQAEGN
;
A
#
# COMPACT_ATOMS: atom_id res chain seq x y z
N MET A 1 9.01 -9.90 31.46
CA MET A 1 7.83 -9.12 31.94
C MET A 1 7.77 -9.21 33.46
N ASN A 2 6.85 -8.51 34.13
CA ASN A 2 6.60 -8.66 35.57
C ASN A 2 5.33 -9.49 35.84
N CYS A 3 5.15 -9.92 37.10
CA CYS A 3 4.02 -10.78 37.50
C CYS A 3 2.65 -10.11 37.26
N GLY A 4 2.52 -8.81 37.55
CA GLY A 4 1.25 -8.09 37.33
C GLY A 4 0.86 -7.97 35.86
N LYS A 5 1.83 -7.95 34.94
CA LYS A 5 1.56 -8.09 33.51
C LYS A 5 1.18 -9.53 33.19
N MET A 6 1.94 -10.52 33.68
CA MET A 6 1.68 -11.95 33.43
C MET A 6 0.25 -12.36 33.81
N GLU A 7 -0.26 -11.85 34.92
CA GLU A 7 -1.63 -12.12 35.39
C GLU A 7 -2.70 -11.78 34.35
N LYS A 8 -2.52 -10.70 33.58
CA LYS A 8 -3.44 -10.31 32.50
C LYS A 8 -3.34 -11.23 31.28
N TYR A 9 -2.17 -11.84 31.08
CA TYR A 9 -1.89 -12.72 29.94
C TYR A 9 -2.11 -14.20 30.26
N ILE A 10 -2.40 -14.56 31.51
CA ILE A 10 -2.38 -15.96 31.97
C ILE A 10 -3.45 -16.80 31.26
N LEU A 11 -4.67 -16.26 31.08
CA LEU A 11 -5.75 -16.94 30.38
C LEU A 11 -5.43 -17.06 28.88
N GLY A 12 -4.97 -15.99 28.26
CA GLY A 12 -4.54 -16.04 26.86
C GLY A 12 -3.40 -17.02 26.62
N TYR A 13 -2.50 -17.19 27.58
CA TYR A 13 -1.42 -18.18 27.53
C TYR A 13 -1.95 -19.61 27.66
N VAL A 14 -2.86 -19.86 28.61
CA VAL A 14 -3.50 -21.17 28.83
C VAL A 14 -4.33 -21.59 27.61
N ASP A 15 -5.08 -20.65 27.03
CA ASP A 15 -5.95 -20.89 25.87
C ASP A 15 -5.21 -20.89 24.52
N GLY A 16 -3.90 -20.61 24.51
CA GLY A 16 -3.09 -20.54 23.28
C GLY A 16 -3.43 -19.36 22.36
N ARG A 17 -3.99 -18.27 22.90
CA ARG A 17 -4.48 -17.10 22.15
C ARG A 17 -3.51 -15.91 22.14
N LEU A 18 -2.30 -16.06 22.70
CA LEU A 18 -1.30 -15.01 22.67
C LEU A 18 -0.61 -14.89 21.31
N GLU A 19 -0.32 -13.65 20.90
CA GLU A 19 0.55 -13.43 19.75
C GLU A 19 1.97 -13.94 20.04
N ALA A 20 2.71 -14.31 18.98
CA ALA A 20 4.04 -14.91 19.10
C ALA A 20 5.02 -14.09 19.96
N ARG A 21 4.95 -12.75 19.90
CA ARG A 21 5.80 -11.88 20.71
C ARG A 21 5.43 -11.92 22.19
N GLU A 22 4.15 -12.04 22.51
CA GLU A 22 3.64 -12.09 23.88
C GLU A 22 3.87 -13.46 24.49
N LEU A 23 3.69 -14.52 23.70
CA LEU A 23 4.00 -15.90 24.08
C LEU A 23 5.46 -16.05 24.53
N ARG A 24 6.43 -15.59 23.74
CA ARG A 24 7.86 -15.65 24.12
C ARG A 24 8.15 -14.90 25.43
N LYS A 25 7.48 -13.77 25.66
CA LYS A 25 7.63 -13.02 26.91
C LYS A 25 7.04 -13.79 28.10
N ALA A 26 5.92 -14.48 27.90
CA ALA A 26 5.26 -15.36 28.87
C ALA A 26 6.16 -16.52 29.26
N GLU A 27 6.68 -17.25 28.27
CA GLU A 27 7.58 -18.38 28.49
C GLU A 27 8.87 -17.96 29.22
N ALA A 28 9.49 -16.86 28.80
CA ALA A 28 10.68 -16.34 29.47
C ALA A 28 10.43 -15.97 30.95
N HIS A 29 9.23 -15.47 31.28
CA HIS A 29 8.87 -15.16 32.67
C HIS A 29 8.52 -16.42 33.46
N LEU A 30 7.80 -17.36 32.87
CA LEU A 30 7.45 -18.64 33.50
C LEU A 30 8.70 -19.48 33.82
N ALA A 31 9.76 -19.40 33.00
CA ALA A 31 11.03 -20.04 33.29
C ALA A 31 11.71 -19.52 34.57
N GLY A 32 11.41 -18.28 34.99
CA GLY A 32 12.02 -17.63 36.15
C GLY A 32 11.08 -17.38 37.34
N CYS A 33 9.79 -17.67 37.23
CA CYS A 33 8.79 -17.35 38.26
C CYS A 33 7.90 -18.55 38.59
N ALA A 34 8.21 -19.23 39.71
CA ALA A 34 7.44 -20.37 40.20
C ALA A 34 5.99 -20.02 40.56
N GLU A 35 5.73 -18.80 41.08
CA GLU A 35 4.37 -18.38 41.44
C GLU A 35 3.46 -18.30 40.21
N CYS A 36 3.93 -17.69 39.13
CA CYS A 36 3.18 -17.62 37.87
C CYS A 36 3.03 -19.01 37.24
N GLY A 37 4.05 -19.87 37.37
CA GLY A 37 3.96 -21.29 36.97
C GLY A 37 2.84 -22.04 37.69
N ARG A 38 2.74 -21.90 39.01
CA ARG A 38 1.64 -22.50 39.81
C ARG A 38 0.28 -22.02 39.33
N ARG A 39 0.11 -20.70 39.14
CA ARG A 39 -1.16 -20.13 38.67
C ARG A 39 -1.55 -20.68 37.29
N VAL A 40 -0.61 -20.81 36.35
CA VAL A 40 -0.87 -21.41 35.04
C VAL A 40 -1.35 -22.85 35.18
N THR A 41 -0.72 -23.64 36.05
CA THR A 41 -1.14 -25.03 36.31
C THR A 41 -2.54 -25.10 36.90
N GLU A 42 -2.90 -24.20 37.82
CA GLU A 42 -4.25 -24.12 38.41
C GLU A 42 -5.30 -23.80 37.35
N PHE A 43 -5.04 -22.81 36.48
CA PHE A 43 -5.95 -22.50 35.38
C PHE A 43 -6.09 -23.67 34.39
N ARG A 44 -5.00 -24.37 34.05
CA ARG A 44 -5.06 -25.57 33.19
C ARG A 44 -5.88 -26.69 33.83
N ALA A 45 -5.76 -26.89 35.14
CA ALA A 45 -6.56 -27.89 35.85
C ALA A 45 -8.05 -27.56 35.78
N VAL A 46 -8.41 -26.28 35.97
CA VAL A 46 -9.80 -25.82 35.79
C VAL A 46 -10.27 -26.05 34.34
N SER A 47 -9.49 -25.66 33.33
CA SER A 47 -9.84 -25.89 31.92
C SER A 47 -10.06 -27.39 31.62
N GLY A 48 -9.22 -28.27 32.17
CA GLY A 48 -9.40 -29.72 32.03
C GLY A 48 -10.74 -30.22 32.58
N LEU A 49 -11.17 -29.72 33.74
CA LEU A 49 -12.49 -30.06 34.31
C LEU A 49 -13.66 -29.59 33.43
N LEU A 50 -13.51 -28.46 32.73
CA LEU A 50 -14.52 -28.02 31.76
C LEU A 50 -14.55 -28.90 30.51
N GLU A 51 -13.41 -29.42 30.07
CA GLU A 51 -13.34 -30.32 28.90
C GLU A 51 -13.99 -31.69 29.17
N GLU A 52 -14.05 -32.13 30.42
CA GLU A 52 -14.75 -33.35 30.85
C GLU A 52 -16.27 -33.22 30.78
N MET A 53 -16.81 -32.01 30.64
CA MET A 53 -18.25 -31.81 30.54
C MET A 53 -18.82 -32.48 29.28
N PRO A 54 -20.06 -33.01 29.34
CA PRO A 54 -20.69 -33.66 28.21
C PRO A 54 -20.79 -32.68 27.03
N LYS A 55 -20.24 -33.09 25.88
CA LYS A 55 -20.35 -32.33 24.64
C LYS A 55 -21.81 -32.27 24.21
N ILE A 56 -22.37 -31.07 24.14
CA ILE A 56 -23.71 -30.85 23.64
C ILE A 56 -23.67 -31.02 22.13
N MET A 57 -24.44 -31.97 21.59
CA MET A 57 -24.60 -32.07 20.14
C MET A 57 -25.43 -30.89 19.63
N PRO A 58 -25.00 -30.23 18.54
CA PRO A 58 -25.82 -29.21 17.89
C PRO A 58 -27.12 -29.83 17.36
N THR A 59 -28.15 -29.00 17.22
CA THR A 59 -29.44 -29.43 16.65
C THR A 59 -29.28 -29.82 15.18
N GLU A 60 -30.17 -30.69 14.70
CA GLU A 60 -30.18 -31.05 13.29
C GLU A 60 -30.30 -29.81 12.39
N GLY A 61 -29.50 -29.79 11.32
CA GLY A 61 -29.42 -28.68 10.38
C GLY A 61 -28.66 -27.44 10.89
N PHE A 62 -28.05 -27.48 12.09
CA PHE A 62 -27.18 -26.38 12.55
C PHE A 62 -26.04 -26.10 11.56
N ASP A 63 -25.36 -27.13 11.09
CA ASP A 63 -24.23 -26.98 10.15
C ASP A 63 -24.66 -26.32 8.85
N ALA A 64 -25.82 -26.71 8.30
CA ALA A 64 -26.36 -26.11 7.09
C ALA A 64 -26.67 -24.60 7.30
N ARG A 65 -27.27 -24.25 8.45
CA ARG A 65 -27.56 -22.84 8.80
C ARG A 65 -26.27 -22.05 9.03
N LEU A 66 -25.27 -22.65 9.66
CA LEU A 66 -23.98 -22.04 9.93
C LEU A 66 -23.23 -21.76 8.61
N GLN A 67 -23.12 -22.75 7.74
CA GLN A 67 -22.45 -22.61 6.44
C GLN A 67 -23.16 -21.58 5.55
N ALA A 68 -24.49 -21.55 5.57
CA ALA A 68 -25.24 -20.51 4.85
C ALA A 68 -24.91 -19.10 5.36
N ARG A 69 -24.76 -18.91 6.68
CA ARG A 69 -24.37 -17.61 7.26
C ARG A 69 -22.93 -17.22 6.93
N ILE A 70 -21.99 -18.16 7.04
CA ILE A 70 -20.58 -17.95 6.67
C ILE A 70 -20.46 -17.53 5.21
N ALA A 71 -21.19 -18.18 4.30
CA ALA A 71 -21.18 -17.84 2.88
C ALA A 71 -21.71 -16.41 2.61
N VAL A 72 -22.75 -16.00 3.33
CA VAL A 72 -23.29 -14.64 3.22
C VAL A 72 -22.31 -13.59 3.73
N GLU A 73 -21.66 -13.84 4.87
CA GLU A 73 -20.65 -12.92 5.42
C GLU A 73 -19.42 -12.83 4.52
N ALA A 74 -18.91 -13.96 4.01
CA ALA A 74 -17.80 -13.99 3.06
C ALA A 74 -18.12 -13.22 1.76
N ALA A 75 -19.38 -13.29 1.29
CA ALA A 75 -19.80 -12.51 0.13
C ALA A 75 -19.88 -11.00 0.42
N ARG A 76 -20.15 -10.58 1.66
CA ARG A 76 -20.18 -9.16 2.07
C ARG A 76 -18.78 -8.56 2.22
N GLU A 77 -17.81 -9.35 2.67
CA GLU A 77 -16.41 -8.90 2.83
C GLU A 77 -15.61 -8.94 1.52
N SER A 78 -16.17 -9.56 0.47
CA SER A 78 -15.58 -9.54 -0.86
C SER A 78 -15.62 -8.12 -1.43
N TRP A 79 -14.48 -7.44 -1.41
CA TRP A 79 -14.24 -6.17 -2.12
C TRP A 79 -14.42 -6.27 -3.65
N TRP A 80 -14.56 -7.48 -4.20
CA TRP A 80 -14.93 -7.75 -5.60
C TRP A 80 -16.41 -8.10 -5.77
N ALA A 81 -17.23 -8.08 -4.72
CA ALA A 81 -18.66 -8.36 -4.82
C ALA A 81 -19.39 -7.36 -5.73
N TRP A 82 -18.89 -6.12 -5.85
CA TRP A 82 -19.38 -5.14 -6.83
C TRP A 82 -19.00 -5.50 -8.29
N LEU A 83 -17.99 -6.35 -8.49
CA LEU A 83 -17.59 -6.94 -9.78
C LEU A 83 -18.23 -8.31 -10.03
N ALA A 84 -19.13 -8.78 -9.15
CA ALA A 84 -19.92 -9.97 -9.45
C ALA A 84 -20.55 -9.82 -10.84
N PRO A 85 -20.67 -10.91 -11.63
CA PRO A 85 -21.08 -10.86 -13.03
C PRO A 85 -22.56 -10.47 -13.17
N ALA A 86 -22.87 -9.22 -12.88
CA ALA A 86 -24.11 -8.59 -13.27
C ALA A 86 -24.02 -8.34 -14.78
N PRO A 87 -25.10 -8.59 -15.54
CA PRO A 87 -25.10 -8.41 -17.00
C PRO A 87 -24.69 -6.99 -17.42
N ARG A 88 -24.88 -5.99 -16.54
CA ARG A 88 -24.48 -4.60 -16.74
C ARG A 88 -22.95 -4.40 -16.73
N VAL A 89 -22.22 -5.11 -15.87
CA VAL A 89 -20.75 -5.03 -15.78
C VAL A 89 -20.10 -5.67 -17.00
N ALA A 90 -20.63 -6.82 -17.43
CA ALA A 90 -20.17 -7.50 -18.65
C ALA A 90 -20.37 -6.63 -19.90
N PHE A 91 -21.52 -5.95 -20.02
CA PHE A 91 -21.80 -5.05 -21.15
C PHE A 91 -20.88 -3.82 -21.15
N ALA A 92 -20.66 -3.19 -19.99
CA ALA A 92 -19.74 -2.07 -19.86
C ALA A 92 -18.30 -2.46 -20.21
N ALA A 93 -17.83 -3.61 -19.73
CA ALA A 93 -16.50 -4.14 -20.06
C ALA A 93 -16.34 -4.42 -21.56
N ALA A 94 -17.36 -5.01 -22.20
CA ALA A 94 -17.37 -5.25 -23.65
C ALA A 94 -17.33 -3.94 -24.45
N LEU A 95 -18.10 -2.93 -24.07
CA LEU A 95 -18.08 -1.62 -24.72
C LEU A 95 -16.73 -0.91 -24.56
N LEU A 96 -16.14 -0.95 -23.36
CA LEU A 96 -14.80 -0.38 -23.13
C LEU A 96 -13.74 -1.09 -23.96
N ALA A 97 -13.77 -2.43 -24.03
CA ALA A 97 -12.85 -3.20 -24.86
C ALA A 97 -12.99 -2.82 -26.35
N LEU A 98 -14.22 -2.71 -26.86
CA LEU A 98 -14.47 -2.26 -28.23
C LEU A 98 -13.95 -0.83 -28.47
N LEU A 99 -14.13 0.07 -27.50
CA LEU A 99 -13.66 1.46 -27.60
C LEU A 99 -12.14 1.56 -27.57
N CYS A 100 -11.46 0.79 -26.71
CA CYS A 100 -10.00 0.70 -26.68
C CYS A 100 -9.44 0.16 -28.01
N VAL A 101 -10.06 -0.88 -28.56
CA VAL A 101 -9.69 -1.43 -29.87
C VAL A 101 -9.91 -0.37 -30.95
N TRP A 102 -11.04 0.33 -30.95
CA TRP A 102 -11.34 1.37 -31.93
C TRP A 102 -10.34 2.52 -31.88
N VAL A 103 -10.04 3.06 -30.69
CA VAL A 103 -9.04 4.13 -30.52
C VAL A 103 -7.63 3.65 -30.91
N GLY A 104 -7.23 2.43 -30.55
CA GLY A 104 -5.94 1.87 -30.91
C GLY A 104 -5.78 1.58 -32.40
N SER A 105 -6.89 1.28 -33.09
CA SER A 105 -6.95 1.03 -34.53
C SER A 105 -7.04 2.30 -35.38
N ARG A 106 -7.23 3.47 -34.77
CA ARG A 106 -7.12 4.76 -35.47
C ARG A 106 -5.68 4.87 -35.97
N PRO A 107 -5.43 5.04 -37.29
CA PRO A 107 -4.10 5.34 -37.76
C PRO A 107 -3.64 6.60 -37.03
N ARG A 108 -2.51 6.52 -36.33
CA ARG A 108 -1.82 7.72 -35.84
C ARG A 108 -1.29 8.40 -37.09
N ASP A 109 -1.92 9.49 -37.51
CA ASP A 109 -1.33 10.41 -38.48
C ASP A 109 -0.10 11.05 -37.82
N VAL A 110 1.04 10.35 -37.84
CA VAL A 110 2.36 10.87 -37.45
C VAL A 110 3.16 11.35 -38.66
N ASP A 111 2.57 11.36 -39.86
CA ASP A 111 3.21 11.82 -41.08
C ASP A 111 2.80 13.26 -41.42
N ALA A 112 3.18 14.21 -40.56
CA ALA A 112 3.09 15.64 -40.86
C ALA A 112 4.26 16.42 -40.25
N TYR A 113 5.49 15.95 -40.46
CA TYR A 113 6.67 16.81 -40.40
C TYR A 113 7.10 17.13 -41.83
N PRO A 114 6.82 18.34 -42.34
CA PRO A 114 7.29 18.73 -43.65
C PRO A 114 8.82 18.84 -43.61
N HIS A 115 9.45 18.03 -44.44
CA HIS A 115 10.85 18.13 -44.80
C HIS A 115 11.11 19.56 -45.34
N TYR A 116 11.92 20.35 -44.65
CA TYR A 116 12.41 21.67 -45.11
C TYR A 116 13.46 21.45 -46.21
N ALA A 117 12.98 21.13 -47.40
CA ALA A 117 13.76 21.15 -48.62
C ALA A 117 13.55 22.51 -49.31
N GLY A 118 14.58 23.35 -49.25
CA GLY A 118 14.85 24.40 -50.24
C GLY A 118 13.72 25.37 -50.55
N ALA A 119 13.46 26.31 -49.65
CA ALA A 119 12.94 27.62 -50.04
C ALA A 119 13.95 28.66 -49.57
N GLU A 120 14.58 29.33 -50.53
CA GLU A 120 15.37 30.54 -50.29
C GLU A 120 14.47 31.56 -49.59
N MET A 121 14.60 31.68 -48.27
CA MET A 121 13.85 32.65 -47.50
C MET A 121 14.46 34.02 -47.76
N ARG A 122 13.66 34.92 -48.32
CA ARG A 122 14.03 36.31 -48.60
C ARG A 122 14.51 36.96 -47.30
N ALA A 123 15.65 37.66 -47.33
CA ALA A 123 16.29 38.25 -46.14
C ALA A 123 15.35 39.15 -45.31
N GLU A 124 14.31 39.70 -45.94
CA GLU A 124 13.24 40.48 -45.29
C GLU A 124 12.38 39.65 -44.32
N ASP A 125 12.11 38.37 -44.61
CA ASP A 125 11.32 37.49 -43.75
C ASP A 125 12.16 36.91 -42.60
N GLN A 126 13.44 36.61 -42.84
CA GLN A 126 14.36 36.22 -41.76
C GLN A 126 14.55 37.36 -40.75
N MET A 127 14.60 38.62 -41.21
CA MET A 127 14.70 39.79 -40.35
C MET A 127 13.45 40.00 -39.48
N ARG A 128 12.25 39.62 -39.96
CA ARG A 128 11.01 39.73 -39.15
C ARG A 128 10.94 38.68 -38.05
N MET A 129 11.35 37.44 -38.33
CA MET A 129 11.31 36.37 -37.34
C MET A 129 12.34 36.56 -36.20
N VAL A 130 13.44 37.27 -36.46
CA VAL A 130 14.45 37.60 -35.45
C VAL A 130 14.09 38.84 -34.63
N LYS A 131 13.20 39.71 -35.13
CA LYS A 131 12.80 40.94 -34.43
C LYS A 131 11.77 40.75 -33.31
N ASP A 132 11.08 39.60 -33.28
CA ASP A 132 10.05 39.29 -32.30
C ASP A 132 10.51 38.26 -31.23
N LEU A 133 11.81 38.19 -30.93
CA LEU A 133 12.30 37.52 -29.71
C LEU A 133 12.39 38.53 -28.55
N PRO A 134 11.41 38.60 -27.63
CA PRO A 134 11.46 39.47 -26.45
C PRO A 134 12.38 38.92 -25.34
N VAL A 135 13.44 38.18 -25.68
CA VAL A 135 14.21 37.37 -24.73
C VAL A 135 15.63 37.93 -24.49
N LEU A 136 16.01 39.02 -25.14
CA LEU A 136 17.36 39.58 -25.04
C LEU A 136 17.40 41.09 -24.72
N GLU A 137 16.40 41.60 -23.99
CA GLU A 137 16.43 42.98 -23.47
C GLU A 137 17.17 43.11 -22.13
N ASP A 138 17.49 42.01 -21.44
CA ASP A 138 18.24 42.04 -20.17
C ASP A 138 19.62 41.38 -20.31
N PHE A 139 20.49 41.93 -21.16
CA PHE A 139 21.93 41.58 -21.14
C PHE A 139 22.70 42.23 -19.96
N ASP A 140 22.09 43.19 -19.26
CA ASP A 140 22.69 43.90 -18.13
C ASP A 140 22.79 43.05 -16.84
N VAL A 141 22.12 41.89 -16.83
CA VAL A 141 22.15 40.93 -15.71
C VAL A 141 23.34 39.96 -15.81
N LEU A 142 23.92 39.80 -17.02
CA LEU A 142 25.06 38.91 -17.25
C LEU A 142 26.41 39.64 -17.25
N GLU A 143 26.46 40.97 -17.14
CA GLU A 143 27.75 41.69 -16.98
C GLU A 143 28.14 41.89 -15.50
N ASN A 144 27.18 41.91 -14.57
CA ASN A 144 27.46 42.13 -13.14
C ASN A 144 27.64 40.82 -12.34
N PHE A 145 28.62 40.00 -12.74
CA PHE A 145 29.07 38.82 -11.98
C PHE A 145 29.96 39.15 -10.76
N GLU A 146 30.00 40.42 -10.32
CA GLU A 146 30.71 40.84 -9.11
C GLU A 146 30.28 40.15 -7.80
N PRO A 147 29.04 39.63 -7.61
CA PRO A 147 28.69 38.96 -6.35
C PRO A 147 29.31 37.56 -6.15
N LEU A 148 29.89 36.94 -7.18
CA LEU A 148 30.48 35.60 -7.07
C LEU A 148 31.97 35.61 -6.68
N ALA A 149 32.60 36.78 -6.65
CA ALA A 149 34.00 36.93 -6.25
C ALA A 149 34.20 36.82 -4.72
N ASP A 150 33.16 37.03 -3.92
CA ASP A 150 33.21 37.03 -2.46
C ASP A 150 32.77 35.70 -1.82
N LEU A 151 32.66 34.61 -2.59
CA LEU A 151 32.39 33.30 -2.01
C LEU A 151 33.65 32.79 -1.29
N PRO A 152 33.58 32.54 0.03
CA PRO A 152 34.71 32.00 0.76
C PRO A 152 35.09 30.62 0.18
N PRO A 153 36.40 30.31 0.07
CA PRO A 153 36.85 29.02 -0.47
C PRO A 153 36.27 27.87 0.36
N ALA A 154 35.89 26.80 -0.33
CA ALA A 154 35.35 25.59 0.27
C ALA A 154 36.28 25.09 1.40
N VAL A 155 35.76 25.09 2.64
CA VAL A 155 36.47 24.54 3.80
C VAL A 155 36.61 23.04 3.57
N GLN A 156 37.84 22.60 3.30
CA GLN A 156 38.24 21.21 3.35
C GLN A 156 38.23 20.77 4.81
N ALA A 157 37.25 19.97 5.21
CA ALA A 157 37.33 19.22 6.46
C ALA A 157 38.18 17.97 6.20
N GLU A 158 39.48 18.09 6.45
CA GLU A 158 40.42 16.99 6.59
C GLU A 158 40.07 16.14 7.83
N GLY A 159 40.34 14.83 7.74
CA GLY A 159 40.01 13.87 8.79
C GLY A 159 40.95 13.87 10.00
N ASN A 160 40.38 13.49 11.15
CA ASN A 160 40.88 12.46 12.06
C ASN A 160 39.73 12.00 12.98
#